data_AF-A0A523HTQ7-F1
#
_entry.id   AF-A0A523HTQ7-F1
#
_cell.length_a   1.000
_cell.length_b   1.000
_cell.length_c   1.000
_cell.angle_alpha   90.00
_cell.angle_beta   90.00
_cell.angle_gamma   90.00
#
_symmetry.space_group_name_H-M   'P 1'
#
loop_
_entity.id
_entity.type
_entity.pdbx_description
1 polymer ?
#
loop_
_entity_poly.entity_id
_entity_poly.type
_entity_poly.pdbx_seq_one_letter_code
_entity_poly.pdbx_strand_id
1 'polypeptide(L)'
;MSTLVIQSHRDPLPAHWYPPCLDSVRSWAAEQKFTYRFIGDELFDPLPDDILQRTVDRTVVATDLARLYALREGLREGFAAVVWCDADVLIIRPDRLKLPDDAYALGREVWVQGPPDDLRAYVKVHNAFLLFRQGNSFLEFYLDTALKLIRAHQGPMVPQLIGPKLLTAIHNVIGCPVFESFAVLSPLVVRDLLSGGASALKLFQRRNSVTPAAVNLCGSMVANGELTDEEIGALIDLLSSRPSVLG
;
A
#
# COMPACT_ATOMS: atom_id res chain seq x y z
N MET A 1 -7.11 -13.00 -18.28
CA MET A 1 -6.02 -13.66 -17.53
C MET A 1 -6.44 -13.72 -16.08
N SER A 2 -6.25 -14.85 -15.40
CA SER A 2 -6.65 -14.99 -13.98
C SER A 2 -5.79 -14.05 -13.11
N THR A 3 -6.44 -13.24 -12.28
CA THR A 3 -5.78 -12.32 -11.36
C THR A 3 -6.26 -12.61 -9.95
N LEU A 4 -5.33 -12.73 -9.00
CA LEU A 4 -5.60 -12.85 -7.58
C LEU A 4 -5.32 -11.50 -6.91
N VAL A 5 -6.27 -10.99 -6.13
CA VAL A 5 -6.12 -9.82 -5.27
C VAL A 5 -6.11 -10.29 -3.82
N ILE A 6 -5.08 -9.89 -3.09
CA ILE A 6 -4.84 -10.29 -1.70
C ILE A 6 -4.90 -9.06 -0.81
N GLN A 7 -5.67 -9.15 0.26
CA GLN A 7 -5.57 -8.26 1.43
C GLN A 7 -5.36 -9.10 2.68
N SER A 8 -4.78 -8.50 3.71
CA SER A 8 -4.60 -9.17 5.00
C SER A 8 -4.70 -8.19 6.16
N HIS A 9 -5.31 -8.67 7.25
CA HIS A 9 -5.30 -8.00 8.54
C HIS A 9 -5.63 -9.02 9.64
N ARG A 10 -5.22 -8.74 10.89
CA ARG A 10 -5.69 -9.49 12.06
C ARG A 10 -7.21 -9.44 12.22
N ASP A 11 -7.77 -10.46 12.85
CA ASP A 11 -9.18 -10.57 13.26
C ASP A 11 -9.26 -10.70 14.80
N PRO A 12 -10.00 -9.84 15.53
CA PRO A 12 -10.85 -8.75 15.04
C PRO A 12 -10.09 -7.55 14.47
N LEU A 13 -10.73 -6.87 13.52
CA LEU A 13 -10.24 -5.60 12.98
C LEU A 13 -10.18 -4.53 14.09
N PRO A 14 -9.14 -3.67 14.09
CA PRO A 14 -8.88 -2.74 15.18
C PRO A 14 -9.79 -1.53 15.19
N ALA A 15 -10.38 -1.18 14.04
CA ALA A 15 -11.20 0.02 13.89
C ALA A 15 -12.34 -0.20 12.88
N HIS A 16 -13.42 0.57 13.06
CA HIS A 16 -14.65 0.47 12.28
C HIS A 16 -14.52 0.94 10.82
N TRP A 17 -13.43 1.63 10.47
CA TRP A 17 -13.18 2.13 9.12
C TRP A 17 -12.44 1.13 8.22
N TYR A 18 -11.92 0.01 8.76
CA TYR A 18 -11.32 -1.06 7.95
C TYR A 18 -12.32 -1.81 7.06
N PRO A 19 -13.53 -2.20 7.52
CA PRO A 19 -14.49 -2.91 6.68
C PRO A 19 -14.83 -2.18 5.37
N PRO A 20 -15.12 -0.86 5.34
CA PRO A 20 -15.28 -0.11 4.09
C PRO A 20 -14.08 -0.24 3.12
N CYS A 21 -12.85 -0.22 3.63
CA CYS A 21 -11.64 -0.40 2.82
C CYS A 21 -11.60 -1.80 2.18
N LEU A 22 -11.78 -2.84 2.99
CA LEU A 22 -11.80 -4.23 2.52
C LEU A 22 -12.92 -4.47 1.50
N ASP A 23 -14.12 -3.96 1.78
CA ASP A 23 -15.28 -4.12 0.91
C ASP A 23 -15.10 -3.37 -0.42
N SER A 24 -14.42 -2.21 -0.43
CA SER A 24 -14.11 -1.48 -1.66
C SER A 24 -13.19 -2.28 -2.59
N VAL A 25 -12.16 -2.94 -2.05
CA VAL A 25 -11.23 -3.78 -2.81
C VAL A 25 -11.90 -5.07 -3.26
N ARG A 26 -12.70 -5.71 -2.40
CA ARG A 26 -13.48 -6.90 -2.76
C ARG A 26 -14.46 -6.59 -3.90
N SER A 27 -15.15 -5.46 -3.84
CA SER A 27 -16.12 -5.03 -4.86
C SER A 27 -15.43 -4.76 -6.20
N TRP A 28 -14.32 -4.01 -6.19
CA TRP A 28 -13.53 -3.79 -7.39
C TRP A 28 -13.00 -5.10 -8.00
N ALA A 29 -12.49 -6.01 -7.17
CA ALA A 29 -12.03 -7.32 -7.64
C ALA A 29 -13.17 -8.09 -8.33
N ALA A 30 -14.37 -8.11 -7.74
CA ALA A 30 -15.54 -8.75 -8.33
C ALA A 30 -15.94 -8.11 -9.67
N GLU A 31 -15.96 -6.78 -9.76
CA GLU A 31 -16.27 -6.04 -11.00
C GLU A 31 -15.27 -6.34 -12.12
N GLN A 32 -13.98 -6.45 -11.79
CA GLN A 32 -12.94 -6.83 -12.75
C GLN A 32 -12.87 -8.34 -13.01
N LYS A 33 -13.71 -9.15 -12.35
CA LYS A 33 -13.71 -10.63 -12.41
C LYS A 33 -12.39 -11.24 -11.93
N PHE A 34 -11.76 -10.60 -10.96
CA PHE A 34 -10.58 -11.10 -10.25
C PHE A 34 -11.01 -11.99 -9.08
N THR A 35 -10.13 -12.92 -8.71
CA THR A 35 -10.29 -13.68 -7.47
C THR A 35 -9.82 -12.81 -6.31
N TYR A 36 -10.62 -12.72 -5.25
CA TYR A 36 -10.25 -12.02 -4.02
C TYR A 36 -9.93 -13.04 -2.92
N ARG A 37 -8.85 -12.81 -2.17
CA ARG A 37 -8.45 -13.59 -1.01
C ARG A 37 -8.12 -12.67 0.15
N PHE A 38 -8.79 -12.88 1.28
CA PHE A 38 -8.40 -12.28 2.55
C PHE A 38 -7.59 -13.32 3.34
N ILE A 39 -6.49 -12.89 3.95
CA ILE A 39 -5.62 -13.73 4.78
C ILE A 39 -5.57 -13.11 6.18
N GLY A 40 -5.85 -13.89 7.21
CA GLY A 40 -5.71 -13.48 8.60
C GLY A 40 -4.27 -13.57 9.10
N ASP A 41 -4.10 -13.95 10.37
CA ASP A 41 -2.78 -14.11 10.99
C ASP A 41 -1.96 -15.26 10.37
N GLU A 42 -2.60 -16.19 9.66
CA GLU A 42 -1.93 -17.25 8.89
C GLU A 42 -1.04 -16.70 7.75
N LEU A 43 -1.09 -15.39 7.49
CA LEU A 43 -0.14 -14.68 6.63
C LEU A 43 1.32 -14.97 7.04
N PHE A 44 1.58 -15.11 8.34
CA PHE A 44 2.93 -15.27 8.88
C PHE A 44 3.45 -16.73 8.85
N ASP A 45 2.58 -17.72 8.67
CA ASP A 45 2.94 -19.15 8.68
C ASP A 45 4.10 -19.54 7.74
N PRO A 46 4.23 -18.95 6.54
CA PRO A 46 5.33 -19.29 5.63
C PRO A 46 6.68 -18.65 6.01
N LEU A 47 6.73 -17.77 7.01
CA LEU A 47 7.95 -17.07 7.37
C LEU A 47 8.91 -17.97 8.16
N PRO A 48 10.22 -17.91 7.87
CA PRO A 48 11.21 -18.63 8.68
C PRO A 48 11.24 -18.15 10.14
N ASP A 49 11.46 -19.08 11.07
CA ASP A 49 11.59 -18.78 12.50
C ASP A 49 12.67 -17.73 12.79
N ASP A 50 13.79 -17.76 12.06
CA ASP A 50 14.88 -16.80 12.23
C ASP A 50 14.44 -15.37 11.88
N ILE A 51 13.51 -15.23 10.94
CA ILE A 51 12.93 -13.94 10.58
C ILE A 51 11.93 -13.49 11.64
N LEU A 52 10.99 -14.36 12.03
CA LEU A 52 9.98 -14.06 13.04
C LEU A 52 10.61 -13.54 14.33
N GLN A 53 11.67 -14.21 14.82
CA GLN A 53 12.42 -13.79 16.00
C GLN A 53 13.06 -12.41 15.83
N ARG A 54 13.64 -12.11 14.66
CA ARG A 54 14.27 -10.81 14.37
C ARG A 54 13.27 -9.67 14.25
N THR A 55 12.03 -9.97 13.88
CA THR A 55 10.98 -8.98 13.63
C THR A 55 9.95 -8.89 14.76
N VAL A 56 10.17 -9.57 15.89
CA VAL A 56 9.18 -9.65 16.99
C VAL A 56 8.70 -8.29 17.48
N ASP A 57 9.61 -7.31 17.63
CA ASP A 57 9.28 -5.96 18.09
C ASP A 57 8.82 -5.02 16.94
N ARG A 58 8.81 -5.53 15.70
CA ARG A 58 8.55 -4.78 14.47
C ARG A 58 7.82 -5.64 13.44
N THR A 59 6.60 -6.03 13.80
CA THR A 59 5.69 -6.86 12.98
C THR A 59 5.44 -6.31 11.57
N VAL A 60 5.57 -4.99 11.34
CA VAL A 60 5.48 -4.38 10.00
C VAL A 60 6.52 -4.97 9.04
N VAL A 61 7.75 -5.23 9.51
CA VAL A 61 8.81 -5.82 8.67
C VAL A 61 8.49 -7.29 8.34
N ALA A 62 7.94 -8.05 9.30
CA ALA A 62 7.43 -9.39 9.01
C ALA A 62 6.30 -9.34 7.97
N THR A 63 5.37 -8.39 8.11
CA THR A 63 4.23 -8.22 7.21
C THR A 63 4.68 -7.86 5.79
N ASP A 64 5.68 -6.99 5.66
CA ASP A 64 6.30 -6.63 4.38
C ASP A 64 6.95 -7.82 3.68
N LEU A 65 7.47 -8.80 4.43
CA LEU A 65 8.01 -10.03 3.84
C LEU A 65 6.90 -11.04 3.54
N ALA A 66 5.96 -11.22 4.48
CA ALA A 66 4.90 -12.20 4.39
C ALA A 66 3.99 -11.97 3.17
N ARG A 67 3.70 -10.71 2.85
CA ARG A 67 2.98 -10.35 1.61
C ARG A 67 3.71 -10.85 0.36
N LEU A 68 5.04 -10.84 0.33
CA LEU A 68 5.81 -11.35 -0.82
C LEU A 68 5.70 -12.86 -0.95
N TYR A 69 5.66 -13.58 0.18
CA TYR A 69 5.39 -15.02 0.19
C TYR A 69 3.98 -15.32 -0.33
N ALA A 70 2.97 -14.58 0.12
CA ALA A 70 1.59 -14.75 -0.34
C ALA A 70 1.44 -14.47 -1.85
N LEU A 71 2.07 -13.41 -2.35
CA LEU A 71 2.09 -13.09 -3.79
C LEU A 71 2.78 -14.18 -4.60
N ARG A 72 3.95 -14.66 -4.13
CA ARG A 72 4.67 -15.75 -4.78
C ARG A 72 3.84 -17.03 -4.83
N GLU A 73 3.14 -17.35 -3.75
CA GLU A 73 2.28 -18.53 -3.71
C GLU A 73 1.11 -18.41 -4.68
N GLY A 74 0.45 -17.26 -4.78
CA GLY A 74 -0.57 -17.04 -5.80
C GLY A 74 -0.06 -17.28 -7.23
N LEU A 75 1.17 -16.87 -7.55
CA LEU A 75 1.75 -17.18 -8.87
C LEU A 75 2.02 -18.69 -9.06
N ARG A 76 2.44 -19.39 -8.00
CA ARG A 76 2.69 -20.85 -8.01
C ARG A 76 1.40 -21.66 -8.14
N GLU A 77 0.30 -21.18 -7.57
CA GLU A 77 -1.05 -21.74 -7.75
C GLU A 77 -1.56 -21.60 -9.20
N GLY A 78 -0.87 -20.85 -10.05
CA GLY A 78 -1.18 -20.72 -11.48
C GLY A 78 -1.95 -19.47 -11.86
N PHE A 79 -2.10 -18.49 -10.96
CA PHE A 79 -2.63 -17.18 -11.35
C PHE A 79 -1.65 -16.48 -12.31
N ALA A 80 -2.20 -15.89 -13.39
CA ALA A 80 -1.39 -15.14 -14.35
C ALA A 80 -0.88 -13.80 -13.76
N ALA A 81 -1.62 -13.23 -12.81
CA ALA A 81 -1.23 -12.04 -12.05
C ALA A 81 -1.66 -12.14 -10.59
N VAL A 82 -0.87 -11.53 -9.71
CA VAL A 82 -1.16 -11.39 -8.29
C VAL A 82 -1.01 -9.93 -7.88
N VAL A 83 -1.94 -9.45 -7.06
CA VAL A 83 -2.02 -8.09 -6.57
C VAL A 83 -2.11 -8.11 -5.05
N TRP A 84 -1.30 -7.30 -4.40
CA TRP A 84 -1.43 -6.98 -2.99
C TRP A 84 -2.05 -5.60 -2.84
N CYS A 85 -3.03 -5.48 -1.94
CA CYS A 85 -3.50 -4.22 -1.39
C CYS A 85 -3.40 -4.30 0.14
N ASP A 86 -2.90 -3.25 0.80
CA ASP A 86 -3.03 -3.17 2.26
C ASP A 86 -4.53 -3.10 2.67
N ALA A 87 -4.83 -3.48 3.91
CA ALA A 87 -6.22 -3.51 4.42
C ALA A 87 -6.84 -2.12 4.61
N ASP A 88 -6.02 -1.08 4.70
CA ASP A 88 -6.40 0.33 4.82
C ASP A 88 -6.44 1.05 3.45
N VAL A 89 -6.60 0.29 2.38
CA VAL A 89 -6.76 0.80 1.01
C VAL A 89 -8.24 1.00 0.70
N LEU A 90 -8.59 2.21 0.27
CA LEU A 90 -9.91 2.56 -0.22
C LEU A 90 -9.87 2.77 -1.74
N ILE A 91 -10.66 1.99 -2.48
CA ILE A 91 -10.90 2.23 -3.91
C ILE A 91 -12.09 3.19 -4.05
N ILE A 92 -11.82 4.36 -4.62
CA ILE A 92 -12.77 5.47 -4.71
C ILE A 92 -13.33 5.68 -6.13
N ARG A 93 -12.65 5.14 -7.14
CA ARG A 93 -13.07 5.18 -8.55
C ARG A 93 -12.80 3.83 -9.23
N PRO A 94 -13.60 2.79 -8.95
CA PRO A 94 -13.34 1.45 -9.44
C PRO A 94 -13.36 1.37 -10.98
N ASP A 95 -14.16 2.20 -11.65
CA ASP A 95 -14.22 2.31 -13.12
C ASP A 95 -12.90 2.79 -13.74
N ARG A 96 -12.15 3.61 -13.00
CA ARG A 96 -10.86 4.20 -13.43
C ARG A 96 -9.63 3.44 -12.95
N LEU A 97 -9.78 2.52 -11.99
CA LEU A 97 -8.65 1.74 -11.48
C LEU A 97 -8.38 0.53 -12.40
N LYS A 98 -7.51 0.73 -13.39
CA LYS A 98 -7.04 -0.32 -14.30
C LYS A 98 -5.62 -0.72 -13.97
N LEU A 99 -5.37 -2.02 -13.80
CA LEU A 99 -4.04 -2.54 -13.55
C LEU A 99 -3.10 -2.16 -14.71
N PRO A 100 -1.88 -1.66 -14.43
CA PRO A 100 -0.90 -1.36 -15.47
C PRO A 100 -0.49 -2.65 -16.20
N ASP A 101 -0.06 -2.56 -17.46
CA ASP A 101 0.26 -3.72 -18.31
C ASP A 101 1.65 -4.34 -18.04
N ASP A 102 2.49 -3.67 -17.24
CA ASP A 102 3.87 -4.08 -16.94
C ASP A 102 4.00 -5.45 -16.27
N ALA A 103 5.16 -6.10 -16.37
CA ALA A 103 5.39 -7.39 -15.71
C ALA A 103 5.24 -7.33 -14.17
N TYR A 104 5.46 -6.15 -13.58
CA TYR A 104 5.21 -5.84 -12.18
C TYR A 104 4.95 -4.34 -12.03
N ALA A 105 4.36 -3.91 -10.92
CA ALA A 105 4.24 -2.48 -10.59
C ALA A 105 4.24 -2.23 -9.08
N LEU A 106 4.79 -1.08 -8.68
CA LEU A 106 4.76 -0.55 -7.31
C LEU A 106 3.74 0.58 -7.22
N GLY A 107 3.27 0.95 -6.02
CA GLY A 107 2.40 2.12 -5.86
C GLY A 107 3.19 3.45 -5.81
N ARG A 108 2.56 4.56 -6.24
CA ARG A 108 3.17 5.90 -6.21
C ARG A 108 2.90 6.59 -4.87
N GLU A 109 3.97 7.07 -4.22
CA GLU A 109 3.82 7.90 -3.02
C GLU A 109 4.13 9.38 -3.37
N VAL A 110 3.21 10.27 -3.03
CA VAL A 110 3.41 11.72 -2.99
C VAL A 110 3.16 12.20 -1.57
N TRP A 111 4.21 12.20 -0.75
CA TRP A 111 4.11 12.53 0.66
C TRP A 111 4.31 14.02 0.90
N VAL A 112 3.26 14.72 1.34
CA VAL A 112 3.33 16.15 1.68
C VAL A 112 3.57 16.33 3.18
N GLN A 113 4.62 17.05 3.54
CA GLN A 113 4.98 17.36 4.93
C GLN A 113 5.71 18.71 5.03
N GLY A 114 5.85 19.22 6.26
CA GLY A 114 6.53 20.48 6.56
C GLY A 114 5.60 21.50 7.23
N PRO A 115 6.16 22.62 7.71
CA PRO A 115 5.35 23.73 8.22
C PRO A 115 4.58 24.41 7.10
N PRO A 116 3.51 25.17 7.40
CA PRO A 116 2.68 25.85 6.38
C PRO A 116 3.47 26.71 5.39
N ASP A 117 4.55 27.34 5.84
CA ASP A 117 5.39 28.24 5.02
C ASP A 117 6.51 27.54 4.22
N ASP A 118 6.77 26.25 4.47
CA ASP A 118 7.78 25.43 3.77
C ASP A 118 7.26 24.01 3.54
N LEU A 119 6.06 23.90 2.95
CA LEU A 119 5.49 22.62 2.56
C LEU A 119 6.32 22.01 1.42
N ARG A 120 6.68 20.74 1.59
CA ARG A 120 7.42 19.95 0.59
C ARG A 120 6.69 18.67 0.24
N ALA A 121 6.81 18.28 -1.02
CA ALA A 121 6.31 17.02 -1.53
C ALA A 121 7.47 16.08 -1.86
N TYR A 122 7.46 14.90 -1.27
CA TYR A 122 8.43 13.85 -1.52
C TYR A 122 7.77 12.79 -2.41
N VAL A 123 8.34 12.59 -3.61
CA VAL A 123 7.83 11.64 -4.58
C VAL A 123 8.66 10.37 -4.49
N LYS A 124 8.03 9.24 -4.17
CA LYS A 124 8.66 7.94 -3.92
C LYS A 124 7.77 6.81 -4.46
N VAL A 125 8.04 5.58 -4.04
CA VAL A 125 7.19 4.41 -4.26
C VAL A 125 6.85 3.74 -2.93
N HIS A 126 5.72 3.03 -2.87
CA HIS A 126 5.26 2.30 -1.70
C HIS A 126 4.87 0.86 -2.04
N ASN A 127 4.74 0.03 -1.00
CA ASN A 127 4.33 -1.38 -1.09
C ASN A 127 2.89 -1.65 -0.62
N ALA A 128 2.13 -0.62 -0.26
CA ALA A 128 0.69 -0.77 -0.01
C ALA A 128 -0.11 -1.23 -1.25
N PHE A 129 0.50 -1.11 -2.42
CA PHE A 129 0.09 -1.80 -3.64
C PHE A 129 1.31 -2.50 -4.24
N LEU A 130 1.14 -3.75 -4.65
CA LEU A 130 2.12 -4.48 -5.46
C LEU A 130 1.39 -5.30 -6.51
N LEU A 131 1.90 -5.31 -7.74
CA LEU A 131 1.42 -6.17 -8.82
C LEU A 131 2.58 -6.98 -9.37
N PHE A 132 2.35 -8.27 -9.60
CA PHE A 132 3.30 -9.17 -10.26
C PHE A 132 2.58 -10.10 -11.23
N ARG A 133 3.12 -10.27 -12.44
CA ARG A 133 2.63 -11.22 -13.44
C ARG A 133 3.56 -12.42 -13.55
N GLN A 134 3.05 -13.56 -14.01
CA GLN A 134 3.92 -14.71 -14.30
C GLN A 134 5.06 -14.32 -15.25
N GLY A 135 6.23 -14.92 -15.02
CA GLY A 135 7.44 -14.68 -15.81
C GLY A 135 8.23 -13.42 -15.44
N ASN A 136 7.77 -12.60 -14.49
CA ASN A 136 8.58 -11.50 -13.97
C ASN A 136 9.75 -12.04 -13.10
N SER A 137 10.91 -11.36 -13.13
CA SER A 137 12.05 -11.67 -12.27
C SER A 137 12.12 -10.81 -11.01
N PHE A 138 11.30 -9.75 -10.91
CA PHE A 138 11.38 -8.76 -9.85
C PHE A 138 10.93 -9.31 -8.49
N LEU A 139 9.91 -10.17 -8.45
CA LEU A 139 9.39 -10.72 -7.19
C LEU A 139 10.46 -11.53 -6.45
N GLU A 140 11.12 -12.47 -7.13
CA GLU A 140 12.16 -13.30 -6.49
C GLU A 140 13.38 -12.46 -6.12
N PHE A 141 13.78 -11.51 -6.96
CA PHE A 141 14.84 -10.55 -6.63
C PHE A 141 14.50 -9.75 -5.37
N TYR A 142 13.28 -9.21 -5.28
CA TYR A 142 12.84 -8.43 -4.14
C TYR A 142 12.79 -9.28 -2.87
N LEU A 143 12.23 -10.47 -2.94
CA LEU A 143 12.15 -11.41 -1.81
C LEU A 143 13.54 -11.81 -1.29
N ASP A 144 14.46 -12.20 -2.19
CA ASP A 144 15.84 -12.55 -1.81
C ASP A 144 16.58 -11.36 -1.19
N THR A 145 16.42 -10.17 -1.78
CA THR A 145 17.04 -8.94 -1.28
C THR A 145 16.50 -8.56 0.10
N ALA A 146 15.19 -8.63 0.30
CA ALA A 146 14.54 -8.36 1.59
C ALA A 146 15.03 -9.31 2.69
N LEU A 147 15.11 -10.62 2.40
CA LEU A 147 15.63 -11.63 3.33
C LEU A 147 17.09 -11.34 3.71
N LYS A 148 17.95 -11.05 2.72
CA LYS A 148 19.36 -10.71 2.96
C LYS A 148 19.49 -9.47 3.84
N LEU A 149 18.71 -8.43 3.59
CA LEU A 149 18.73 -7.20 4.38
C LEU A 149 18.27 -7.42 5.82
N ILE A 150 17.18 -8.17 6.04
CA ILE A 150 16.72 -8.49 7.41
C ILE A 150 17.81 -9.26 8.18
N ARG A 151 18.47 -10.23 7.54
CA ARG A 151 19.51 -11.04 8.17
C ARG A 151 20.80 -10.27 8.43
N ALA A 152 21.16 -9.36 7.52
CA ALA A 152 22.36 -8.53 7.66
C ALA A 152 22.16 -7.34 8.60
N HIS A 153 20.92 -6.90 8.83
CA HIS A 153 20.62 -5.76 9.69
C HIS A 153 21.10 -6.02 11.12
N GLN A 154 21.83 -5.04 11.65
CA GLN A 154 22.33 -5.03 13.02
C GLN A 154 21.65 -3.88 13.77
N GLY A 155 21.24 -4.14 15.02
CA GLY A 155 20.56 -3.16 15.86
C GLY A 155 19.04 -3.13 15.66
N PRO A 156 18.36 -2.11 16.22
CA PRO A 156 16.90 -2.04 16.21
C PRO A 156 16.34 -2.05 14.79
N MET A 157 15.35 -2.90 14.56
CA MET A 157 14.70 -3.00 13.25
C MET A 157 13.94 -1.71 12.94
N VAL A 158 14.16 -1.15 11.75
CA VAL A 158 13.59 0.13 11.34
C VAL A 158 12.31 -0.13 10.54
N PRO A 159 11.18 0.54 10.86
CA PRO A 159 10.00 0.49 10.01
C PRO A 159 10.34 0.87 8.56
N GLN A 160 9.69 0.25 7.58
CA GLN A 160 9.89 0.50 6.15
C GLN A 160 11.23 -0.03 5.58
N LEU A 161 12.06 -0.75 6.36
CA LEU A 161 13.37 -1.23 5.91
C LEU A 161 13.30 -1.94 4.56
N ILE A 162 12.45 -2.96 4.46
CA ILE A 162 12.25 -3.73 3.23
C ILE A 162 11.04 -3.28 2.40
N GLY A 163 10.19 -2.42 2.96
CA GLY A 163 9.08 -1.80 2.25
C GLY A 163 9.50 -0.55 1.47
N PRO A 164 8.92 0.64 1.74
CA PRO A 164 9.17 1.84 0.94
C PRO A 164 10.64 2.26 0.82
N LYS A 165 11.50 2.04 1.84
CA LYS A 165 12.91 2.48 1.77
C LYS A 165 13.69 1.67 0.75
N LEU A 166 13.63 0.35 0.83
CA LEU A 166 14.28 -0.54 -0.13
C LEU A 166 13.72 -0.33 -1.53
N LEU A 167 12.40 -0.31 -1.68
CA LEU A 167 11.76 -0.14 -2.98
C LEU A 167 12.08 1.21 -3.62
N THR A 168 12.13 2.29 -2.85
CA THR A 168 12.56 3.60 -3.36
C THR A 168 14.02 3.59 -3.78
N ALA A 169 14.90 2.94 -3.02
CA ALA A 169 16.30 2.80 -3.40
C ALA A 169 16.46 2.03 -4.72
N ILE A 170 15.72 0.91 -4.89
CA ILE A 170 15.71 0.15 -6.14
C ILE A 170 15.13 0.99 -7.28
N HIS A 171 13.98 1.62 -7.08
CA HIS A 171 13.32 2.46 -8.09
C HIS A 171 14.22 3.59 -8.58
N ASN A 172 14.99 4.23 -7.69
CA ASN A 172 15.93 5.29 -8.07
C ASN A 172 17.10 4.78 -8.94
N VAL A 173 17.42 3.48 -8.89
CA VAL A 173 18.49 2.88 -9.70
C VAL A 173 17.98 2.38 -11.04
N ILE A 174 16.83 1.69 -11.06
CA ILE A 174 16.36 0.97 -12.26
C ILE A 174 15.07 1.52 -12.87
N GLY A 175 14.41 2.50 -12.24
CA GLY A 175 13.16 3.06 -12.72
C GLY A 175 12.02 2.05 -12.77
N CYS A 176 11.69 1.41 -11.63
CA CYS A 176 10.58 0.45 -11.55
C CYS A 176 9.27 1.02 -12.14
N PRO A 177 8.44 0.21 -12.83
CA PRO A 177 7.09 0.62 -13.20
C PRO A 177 6.25 0.96 -11.97
N VAL A 178 5.46 2.02 -12.08
CA VAL A 178 4.68 2.57 -10.97
C VAL A 178 3.22 2.73 -11.37
N PHE A 179 2.32 2.30 -10.48
CA PHE A 179 0.90 2.51 -10.62
C PHE A 179 0.50 3.87 -10.07
N GLU A 180 0.52 4.88 -10.94
CA GLU A 180 0.29 6.29 -10.58
C GLU A 180 -1.13 6.58 -10.04
N SER A 181 -2.13 5.77 -10.42
CA SER A 181 -3.52 5.93 -9.96
C SER A 181 -3.75 5.43 -8.53
N PHE A 182 -2.72 4.86 -7.89
CA PHE A 182 -2.76 4.41 -6.51
C PHE A 182 -1.87 5.31 -5.67
N ALA A 183 -2.49 6.07 -4.78
CA ALA A 183 -1.79 7.07 -3.96
C ALA A 183 -1.79 6.73 -2.48
N VAL A 184 -1.02 7.50 -1.72
CA VAL A 184 -0.96 7.48 -0.25
C VAL A 184 -1.25 8.89 0.23
N LEU A 185 -2.13 9.03 1.21
CA LEU A 185 -2.50 10.34 1.76
C LEU A 185 -1.71 10.63 3.03
N SER A 186 -0.94 11.73 3.04
CA SER A 186 -0.28 12.19 4.26
C SER A 186 -1.27 12.89 5.20
N PRO A 187 -0.99 12.96 6.52
CA PRO A 187 -1.90 13.60 7.48
C PRO A 187 -2.29 15.04 7.13
N LEU A 188 -1.35 15.82 6.57
CA LEU A 188 -1.64 17.19 6.12
C LEU A 188 -2.65 17.23 4.97
N VAL A 189 -2.57 16.29 4.02
CA VAL A 189 -3.51 16.20 2.91
C VAL A 189 -4.88 15.75 3.41
N VAL A 190 -4.93 14.78 4.33
CA VAL A 190 -6.18 14.33 4.97
C VAL A 190 -6.89 15.50 5.65
N ARG A 191 -6.18 16.29 6.45
CA ARG A 191 -6.78 17.44 7.16
C ARG A 191 -7.22 18.55 6.22
N ASP A 192 -6.46 18.83 5.16
CA ASP A 192 -6.88 19.78 4.12
C ASP A 192 -8.19 19.32 3.47
N LEU A 193 -8.32 18.03 3.14
CA LEU A 193 -9.56 17.48 2.57
C LEU A 193 -10.77 17.65 3.50
N LEU A 194 -10.59 17.39 4.79
CA LEU A 194 -11.67 17.48 5.78
C LEU A 194 -12.07 18.91 6.15
N SER A 195 -11.09 19.82 6.22
CA SER A 195 -11.32 21.22 6.64
C SER A 195 -11.61 22.17 5.47
N GLY A 196 -11.52 21.71 4.22
CA GLY A 196 -11.56 22.58 3.04
C GLY A 196 -10.29 23.41 2.85
N GLY A 197 -9.20 23.02 3.54
CA GLY A 197 -7.85 23.55 3.33
C GLY A 197 -7.31 23.19 1.94
N ALA A 198 -6.32 23.96 1.48
CA ALA A 198 -5.88 23.86 0.09
C ALA A 198 -4.37 23.77 -0.12
N SER A 199 -3.52 24.11 0.86
CA SER A 199 -2.08 24.25 0.60
C SER A 199 -1.40 22.90 0.40
N ALA A 200 -1.63 21.95 1.30
CA ALA A 200 -1.10 20.59 1.19
C ALA A 200 -1.82 19.82 0.08
N LEU A 201 -3.15 19.95 -0.02
CA LEU A 201 -3.93 19.30 -1.09
C LEU A 201 -3.52 19.78 -2.49
N LYS A 202 -3.37 21.10 -2.72
CA LYS A 202 -2.90 21.62 -4.02
C LYS A 202 -1.49 21.16 -4.32
N LEU A 203 -0.60 21.11 -3.32
CA LEU A 203 0.75 20.60 -3.53
C LEU A 203 0.73 19.11 -3.89
N PHE A 204 -0.10 18.31 -3.22
CA PHE A 204 -0.32 16.91 -3.55
C PHE A 204 -0.84 16.75 -4.99
N GLN A 205 -1.92 17.47 -5.35
CA GLN A 205 -2.52 17.42 -6.70
C GLN A 205 -1.52 17.81 -7.79
N ARG A 206 -0.74 18.88 -7.60
CA ARG A 206 0.28 19.31 -8.56
C ARG A 206 1.40 18.30 -8.78
N ARG A 207 1.65 17.43 -7.81
CA ARG A 207 2.78 16.49 -7.82
C ARG A 207 2.36 15.07 -8.20
N ASN A 208 1.08 14.77 -8.13
CA ASN A 208 0.53 13.55 -8.74
C ASN A 208 0.41 13.76 -10.25
N SER A 209 0.79 12.73 -11.00
CA SER A 209 0.72 12.73 -12.47
C SER A 209 -0.69 12.46 -12.99
N VAL A 210 -1.51 11.77 -12.19
CA VAL A 210 -2.89 11.40 -12.48
C VAL A 210 -3.75 11.60 -11.23
N THR A 211 -5.05 11.75 -11.42
CA THR A 211 -6.00 11.74 -10.31
C THR A 211 -6.09 10.33 -9.71
N PRO A 212 -5.84 10.14 -8.39
CA PRO A 212 -5.91 8.82 -7.77
C PRO A 212 -7.29 8.17 -7.90
N ALA A 213 -7.31 6.86 -8.17
CA ALA A 213 -8.51 6.03 -8.17
C ALA A 213 -8.59 5.11 -6.93
N ALA A 214 -7.46 4.94 -6.25
CA ALA A 214 -7.36 4.28 -4.96
C ALA A 214 -6.39 5.06 -4.06
N VAL A 215 -6.63 5.00 -2.75
CA VAL A 215 -5.78 5.63 -1.75
C VAL A 215 -5.51 4.68 -0.59
N ASN A 216 -4.27 4.64 -0.13
CA ASN A 216 -3.94 4.11 1.19
C ASN A 216 -4.21 5.22 2.24
N LEU A 217 -4.99 4.88 3.27
CA LEU A 217 -5.41 5.82 4.32
C LEU A 217 -4.40 5.91 5.48
N CYS A 218 -3.27 5.21 5.38
CA CYS A 218 -2.19 5.17 6.35
C CYS A 218 -2.64 4.84 7.77
N GLY A 219 -3.19 3.65 8.01
CA GLY A 219 -3.61 3.19 9.35
C GLY A 219 -2.49 3.28 10.40
N SER A 220 -1.24 3.21 9.97
CA SER A 220 -0.08 3.46 10.84
C SER A 220 -0.01 4.89 11.41
N MET A 221 -0.56 5.90 10.71
CA MET A 221 -0.65 7.28 11.21
C MET A 221 -1.68 7.39 12.32
N VAL A 222 -2.76 6.62 12.27
CA VAL A 222 -3.72 6.50 13.39
C VAL A 222 -3.04 5.85 14.59
N ALA A 223 -2.34 4.73 14.37
CA ALA A 223 -1.62 4.03 15.43
C ALA A 223 -0.55 4.89 16.14
N ASN A 224 0.05 5.84 15.41
CA ASN A 224 1.05 6.78 15.93
C ASN A 224 0.43 8.08 16.50
N GLY A 225 -0.90 8.24 16.46
CA GLY A 225 -1.59 9.44 16.95
C GLY A 225 -1.47 10.67 16.04
N GLU A 226 -1.03 10.49 14.79
CA GLU A 226 -0.99 11.56 13.80
C GLU A 226 -2.35 11.80 13.12
N LEU A 227 -3.22 10.80 13.12
CA LEU A 227 -4.62 10.90 12.68
C LEU A 227 -5.52 10.21 13.71
N THR A 228 -6.81 10.54 13.73
CA THR A 228 -7.81 9.82 14.55
C THR A 228 -8.68 8.88 13.72
N ASP A 229 -9.31 7.90 14.38
CA ASP A 229 -10.29 7.02 13.72
C ASP A 229 -11.46 7.81 13.13
N GLU A 230 -11.87 8.90 13.79
CA GLU A 230 -12.93 9.80 13.31
C GLU A 230 -12.50 10.59 12.07
N GLU A 231 -11.24 11.06 12.02
CA GLU A 231 -10.71 11.72 10.82
C GLU A 231 -10.71 10.76 9.62
N ILE A 232 -10.32 9.51 9.82
CA ILE A 232 -10.34 8.50 8.75
C ILE A 232 -11.78 8.15 8.34
N GLY A 233 -12.70 7.98 9.29
CA GLY A 233 -14.12 7.75 8.99
C GLY A 233 -14.72 8.88 8.15
N ALA A 234 -14.52 10.13 8.56
CA ALA A 234 -14.98 11.29 7.81
C ALA A 234 -14.33 11.40 6.42
N LEU A 235 -13.07 11.00 6.29
CA LEU A 235 -12.37 10.97 5.01
C LEU A 235 -12.98 9.94 4.05
N ILE A 236 -13.32 8.74 4.55
CA ILE A 236 -14.00 7.71 3.74
C ILE A 236 -15.34 8.24 3.22
N ASP A 237 -16.14 8.87 4.08
CA ASP A 237 -17.44 9.45 3.69
C ASP A 237 -17.27 10.54 2.62
N LEU A 238 -16.28 11.42 2.80
CA LEU A 238 -15.96 12.47 1.84
C LEU A 238 -15.54 11.89 0.49
N LEU A 239 -14.61 10.94 0.48
CA LEU A 239 -14.07 10.37 -0.75
C LEU A 239 -15.09 9.49 -1.49
N SER A 240 -15.97 8.81 -0.75
CA SER A 240 -17.05 8.01 -1.33
C SER A 240 -18.13 8.88 -1.96
N SER A 241 -18.43 10.05 -1.38
CA SER A 241 -19.43 10.97 -1.91
C SER A 241 -18.90 11.93 -2.98
N ARG A 242 -17.61 12.29 -2.92
CA ARG A 242 -16.97 13.28 -3.80
C ARG A 242 -15.56 12.84 -4.21
N PRO A 243 -15.41 11.74 -4.98
CA PRO A 243 -14.09 11.24 -5.38
C PRO A 243 -13.29 12.28 -6.17
N SER A 244 -13.95 13.21 -6.89
CA SER A 244 -13.36 14.32 -7.64
C SER A 244 -12.40 15.20 -6.84
N VAL A 245 -12.51 15.25 -5.50
CA VAL A 245 -11.71 16.16 -4.67
C VAL A 245 -10.19 15.94 -4.76
N LEU A 246 -9.73 14.75 -5.16
CA LEU A 246 -8.31 14.44 -5.31
C LEU A 246 -7.70 14.89 -6.67
N GLY A 247 -8.48 15.45 -7.59
CA GLY A 247 -8.05 15.77 -8.96
C GLY A 247 -8.55 17.09 -9.49
#